data_AF-A0A7Y8FS00-F1
#
_entry.id   AF-A0A7Y8FS00-F1
#
_cell.length_a   1.000
_cell.length_b   1.000
_cell.length_c   1.000
_cell.angle_alpha   90.00
_cell.angle_beta   90.00
_cell.angle_gamma   90.00
#
_symmetry.space_group_name_H-M   'P 1'
#
loop_
_entity.id
_entity.type
_entity.pdbx_description
1 polymer ?
#
loop_
_entity_poly.entity_id
_entity_poly.type
_entity_poly.pdbx_seq_one_letter_code
_entity_poly.pdbx_strand_id
1 'polypeptide(L)'
;ACGLAFAAALGYGLLAGFGVPVQRACVMVGLVLLWRLRFRHLGVWWPLLLAFNAVLVLEPLASLQPGFWLSFAAVAVLVLAFSGRLGAWSVWQAWTRPQWLIAIGLFPVLLVLGLPISLSAPVANLFAVPWISLVVLPLALLGTVLLAVPWVGEGLLWLAGGALDGLFTGLALLAGLRAAWVPADVPLGYWLISVTGAVLLLLPKGVPLRLLGWPMLLLAVFAPKPLVPHGQVEVVQLDVGQGQAVILRTRHHAMLYDAGPRSGVVDLGARVVLPSLQKVGVAALDAMVISHAHADHAGGAAAVARVLPVGRVIGGETEGLPAFLAAQPCNNGERWEWDGVSFEVWRWPGATSSNPKSCVLQVQARGERLLLTGDIDEAAETAFLASPLAVPTDWLQAPHHGSRSSSSWAFLQRLAPKSVLISRGRGNAFGHPHPQVMARYQALGSRVYDSAEQGAVRVHLGSFRAPVVARSQRRFWREALP
;
A
#
# COMPACT_ATOMS: atom_id res chain seq x y z
N ALA A 1 -3.69 -25.91 38.31
CA ALA A 1 -3.37 -24.51 37.96
C ALA A 1 -2.78 -24.37 36.56
N CYS A 2 -1.57 -24.88 36.28
CA CYS A 2 -0.93 -24.73 34.96
C CYS A 2 -1.77 -25.29 33.80
N GLY A 3 -2.34 -26.50 33.95
CA GLY A 3 -3.22 -27.09 32.94
C GLY A 3 -4.45 -26.23 32.63
N LEU A 4 -5.12 -25.71 33.67
CA LEU A 4 -6.26 -24.80 33.51
C LEU A 4 -5.88 -23.48 32.82
N ALA A 5 -4.74 -22.89 33.18
CA ALA A 5 -4.25 -21.68 32.53
C ALA A 5 -3.93 -21.90 31.05
N PHE A 6 -3.33 -23.04 30.70
CA PHE A 6 -3.04 -23.38 29.31
C PHE A 6 -4.32 -23.70 28.52
N ALA A 7 -5.26 -24.44 29.12
CA ALA A 7 -6.56 -24.71 28.52
C ALA A 7 -7.35 -23.41 28.27
N ALA A 8 -7.32 -22.46 29.20
CA ALA A 8 -7.92 -21.13 29.02
C ALA A 8 -7.25 -20.36 27.87
N ALA A 9 -5.91 -20.39 27.78
CA ALA A 9 -5.17 -19.75 26.68
C ALA A 9 -5.54 -20.36 25.32
N LEU A 10 -5.61 -21.69 25.22
CA LEU A 10 -6.02 -22.38 24.00
C LEU A 10 -7.49 -22.12 23.65
N GLY A 11 -8.39 -22.11 24.65
CA GLY A 11 -9.81 -21.81 24.47
C GLY A 11 -10.01 -20.39 23.94
N TYR A 12 -9.34 -19.40 24.53
CA TYR A 12 -9.32 -18.05 23.98
C TYR A 12 -8.73 -18.02 22.57
N GLY A 13 -7.66 -18.78 22.32
CA GLY A 13 -7.02 -18.82 21.01
C GLY A 13 -7.93 -19.36 19.90
N LEU A 14 -8.73 -20.36 20.23
CA LEU A 14 -9.78 -20.92 19.37
C LEU A 14 -10.83 -19.87 19.02
N LEU A 15 -11.34 -19.14 20.03
CA LEU A 15 -12.33 -18.07 19.83
C LEU A 15 -11.76 -16.92 19.00
N ALA A 16 -10.48 -16.58 19.19
CA ALA A 16 -9.80 -15.51 18.46
C ALA A 16 -9.32 -15.93 17.06
N GLY A 17 -9.58 -17.17 16.61
CA GLY A 17 -9.22 -17.66 15.28
C GLY A 17 -7.73 -17.95 15.07
N PHE A 18 -6.94 -18.11 16.16
CA PHE A 18 -5.52 -18.47 16.11
C PHE A 18 -4.67 -17.63 15.13
N GLY A 19 -4.88 -16.32 15.07
CA GLY A 19 -3.95 -15.43 14.36
C GLY A 19 -2.53 -15.52 14.93
N VAL A 20 -1.51 -15.17 14.14
CA VAL A 20 -0.08 -15.24 14.53
C VAL A 20 0.24 -14.68 15.93
N PRO A 21 -0.34 -13.53 16.37
CA PRO A 21 -0.08 -13.03 17.71
C PRO A 21 -0.58 -13.95 18.84
N VAL A 22 -1.72 -14.59 18.61
CA VAL A 22 -2.38 -15.52 19.53
C VAL A 22 -1.61 -16.84 19.60
N GLN A 23 -1.17 -17.38 18.45
CA GLN A 23 -0.33 -18.58 18.41
C GLN A 23 0.95 -18.38 19.22
N ARG A 24 1.67 -17.27 19.00
CA ARG A 24 2.87 -16.92 19.77
C ARG A 24 2.57 -16.87 21.28
N ALA A 25 1.51 -16.18 21.68
CA ALA A 25 1.14 -16.06 23.09
C ALA A 25 0.85 -17.44 23.72
N CYS A 26 0.11 -18.30 23.02
CA CYS A 26 -0.18 -19.67 23.48
C CYS A 26 1.10 -20.50 23.62
N VAL A 27 2.00 -20.48 22.62
CA VAL A 27 3.27 -21.20 22.69
C VAL A 27 4.14 -20.66 23.82
N MET A 28 4.29 -19.35 23.97
CA MET A 28 5.07 -18.74 25.05
C MET A 28 4.51 -19.09 26.43
N VAL A 29 3.18 -19.02 26.63
CA VAL A 29 2.52 -19.41 27.87
C VAL A 29 2.74 -20.91 28.14
N GLY A 30 2.55 -21.76 27.13
CA GLY A 30 2.82 -23.20 27.23
C GLY A 30 4.25 -23.51 27.67
N LEU A 31 5.24 -22.87 27.05
CA LEU A 31 6.64 -23.00 27.43
C LEU A 31 6.89 -22.53 28.87
N VAL A 32 6.40 -21.36 29.26
CA VAL A 32 6.56 -20.86 30.64
C VAL A 32 5.92 -21.81 31.65
N LEU A 33 4.73 -22.33 31.37
CA LEU A 33 4.02 -23.26 32.25
C LEU A 33 4.72 -24.63 32.35
N LEU A 34 5.20 -25.18 31.24
CA LEU A 34 5.99 -26.43 31.21
C LEU A 34 7.29 -26.30 32.01
N TRP A 35 7.95 -25.13 31.94
CA TRP A 35 9.18 -24.90 32.69
C TRP A 35 8.97 -24.62 34.17
N ARG A 36 7.86 -23.96 34.52
CA ARG A 36 7.44 -23.82 35.92
C ARG A 36 7.23 -25.20 36.57
N LEU A 37 6.73 -26.19 35.81
CA LEU A 37 6.60 -27.58 36.26
C LEU A 37 7.96 -28.28 36.44
N ARG A 38 9.03 -27.81 35.79
CA ARG A 38 10.40 -28.36 35.91
C ARG A 38 11.34 -27.55 36.80
N PHE A 39 10.84 -26.57 37.55
CA PHE A 39 11.61 -25.71 38.47
C PHE A 39 12.87 -25.08 37.85
N ARG A 40 12.84 -24.79 36.53
CA ARG A 40 13.97 -24.16 35.83
C ARG A 40 13.64 -22.73 35.42
N HIS A 41 14.51 -21.80 35.80
CA HIS A 41 14.46 -20.41 35.33
C HIS A 41 15.14 -20.31 33.96
N LEU A 42 14.36 -20.35 32.88
CA LEU A 42 14.86 -19.86 31.60
C LEU A 42 14.83 -18.33 31.60
N GLY A 43 15.89 -17.72 31.08
CA GLY A 43 15.85 -16.30 30.73
C GLY A 43 14.72 -16.03 29.72
N VAL A 44 14.18 -14.80 29.73
CA VAL A 44 12.99 -14.41 28.96
C VAL A 44 13.18 -14.52 27.44
N TRP A 45 14.44 -14.51 26.96
CA TRP A 45 14.80 -14.65 25.55
C TRP A 45 14.56 -16.05 24.99
N TRP A 46 14.75 -17.11 25.79
CA TRP A 46 14.61 -18.49 25.30
C TRP A 46 13.18 -18.83 24.87
N PRO A 47 12.14 -18.57 25.70
CA PRO A 47 10.76 -18.79 25.27
C PRO A 47 10.36 -17.97 24.04
N LEU A 48 10.90 -16.75 23.89
CA LEU A 48 10.64 -15.91 22.71
C LEU A 48 11.22 -16.54 21.44
N LEU A 49 12.48 -16.98 21.48
CA LEU A 49 13.15 -17.61 20.34
C LEU A 49 12.52 -18.97 19.99
N LEU A 50 12.15 -19.77 20.99
CA LEU A 50 11.45 -21.04 20.77
C LEU A 50 10.08 -20.82 20.15
N ALA A 51 9.31 -19.84 20.63
CA ALA A 51 8.03 -19.49 20.03
C ALA A 51 8.18 -18.97 18.60
N PHE A 52 9.23 -18.19 18.31
CA PHE A 52 9.55 -17.73 16.97
C PHE A 52 9.77 -18.91 16.01
N ASN A 53 10.61 -19.86 16.41
CA ASN A 53 10.88 -21.05 15.59
C ASN A 53 9.64 -21.95 15.46
N ALA A 54 8.89 -22.17 16.54
CA ALA A 54 7.70 -23.01 16.52
C ALA A 54 6.63 -22.47 15.56
N VAL A 55 6.36 -21.16 15.60
CA VAL A 55 5.41 -20.53 14.67
C VAL A 55 5.87 -20.69 13.21
N LEU A 56 7.16 -20.50 12.91
CA LEU A 56 7.66 -20.65 11.53
C LEU A 56 7.71 -22.11 11.05
N VAL A 57 7.88 -23.08 11.95
CA VAL A 57 7.80 -24.51 11.59
C VAL A 57 6.35 -24.91 11.27
N LEU A 58 5.38 -24.38 12.03
CA LEU A 58 3.96 -24.66 11.81
C LEU A 58 3.37 -23.90 10.61
N GLU A 59 3.76 -22.63 10.46
CA GLU A 59 3.28 -21.73 9.40
C GLU A 59 4.44 -20.92 8.80
N PRO A 60 5.23 -21.49 7.86
CA PRO A 60 6.40 -20.81 7.29
C PRO A 60 6.07 -19.47 6.61
N LEU A 61 4.86 -19.38 6.04
CA LEU A 61 4.36 -18.17 5.38
C LEU A 61 4.01 -17.04 6.35
N ALA A 62 3.96 -17.29 7.67
CA ALA A 62 3.77 -16.24 8.67
C ALA A 62 4.87 -15.16 8.58
N SER A 63 6.08 -15.53 8.13
CA SER A 63 7.18 -14.60 7.87
C SER A 63 6.87 -13.52 6.82
N LEU A 64 5.88 -13.74 5.96
CA LEU A 64 5.42 -12.76 4.96
C LEU A 64 4.40 -11.77 5.52
N GLN A 65 3.83 -12.05 6.69
CA GLN A 65 2.84 -11.21 7.32
C GLN A 65 3.52 -10.13 8.18
N PRO A 66 3.21 -8.84 8.00
CA PRO A 66 3.72 -7.78 8.87
C PRO A 66 3.44 -8.03 10.37
N GLY A 67 2.29 -8.64 10.69
CA GLY A 67 1.89 -8.95 12.06
C GLY A 67 2.82 -9.89 12.81
N PHE A 68 3.52 -10.80 12.11
CA PHE A 68 4.53 -11.67 12.70
C PHE A 68 5.72 -10.85 13.22
N TRP A 69 6.31 -10.03 12.36
CA TRP A 69 7.47 -9.20 12.71
C TRP A 69 7.14 -8.18 13.81
N LEU A 70 6.01 -7.49 13.69
CA LEU A 70 5.58 -6.52 14.71
C LEU A 70 5.38 -7.17 16.08
N SER A 71 4.81 -8.37 16.11
CA SER A 71 4.61 -9.13 17.35
C SER A 71 5.92 -9.47 18.06
N PHE A 72 6.83 -10.14 17.37
CA PHE A 72 8.08 -10.61 17.98
C PHE A 72 9.00 -9.43 18.29
N ALA A 73 9.05 -8.41 17.44
CA ALA A 73 9.81 -7.19 17.71
C ALA A 73 9.27 -6.43 18.93
N ALA A 74 7.94 -6.31 19.10
CA ALA A 74 7.36 -5.63 20.26
C ALA A 74 7.75 -6.33 21.57
N VAL A 75 7.66 -7.67 21.60
CA VAL A 75 8.08 -8.43 22.78
C VAL A 75 9.58 -8.31 23.01
N ALA A 76 10.41 -8.40 21.97
CA ALA A 76 11.87 -8.22 22.10
C ALA A 76 12.24 -6.84 22.67
N VAL A 77 11.55 -5.77 22.22
CA VAL A 77 11.72 -4.41 22.74
C VAL A 77 11.36 -4.33 24.21
N LEU A 78 10.23 -4.93 24.62
CA LEU A 78 9.85 -4.99 26.04
C LEU A 78 10.87 -5.81 26.85
N VAL A 79 11.31 -6.97 26.36
CA VAL A 79 12.32 -7.75 27.07
C VAL A 79 13.62 -6.95 27.23
N LEU A 80 14.12 -6.27 26.19
CA LEU A 80 15.30 -5.41 26.26
C LEU A 80 15.11 -4.22 27.23
N ALA A 81 13.92 -3.64 27.26
CA ALA A 81 13.63 -2.46 28.06
C ALA A 81 13.32 -2.76 29.53
N PHE A 82 12.86 -3.97 29.86
CA PHE A 82 12.43 -4.34 31.21
C PHE A 82 13.31 -5.39 31.90
N SER A 83 14.02 -6.24 31.15
CA SER A 83 14.90 -7.24 31.75
C SER A 83 16.22 -6.65 32.23
N GLY A 84 16.74 -7.17 33.35
CA GLY A 84 18.06 -6.82 33.88
C GLY A 84 18.21 -5.37 34.36
N ARG A 85 17.12 -4.68 34.74
CA ARG A 85 17.16 -3.30 35.25
C ARG A 85 16.99 -3.22 36.75
N LEU A 86 17.76 -2.34 37.37
CA LEU A 86 17.69 -2.05 38.80
C LEU A 86 16.61 -0.99 39.08
N GLY A 87 15.90 -1.16 40.19
CA GLY A 87 14.90 -0.23 40.70
C GLY A 87 13.45 -0.60 40.34
N ALA A 88 12.54 -0.39 41.28
CA ALA A 88 11.10 -0.53 41.06
C ALA A 88 10.58 0.67 40.26
N TRP A 89 9.62 0.40 39.37
CA TRP A 89 8.97 1.46 38.60
C TRP A 89 7.69 1.87 39.31
N SER A 90 7.36 3.16 39.25
CA SER A 90 6.04 3.59 39.70
C SER A 90 4.95 3.05 38.78
N VAL A 91 3.72 2.96 39.28
CA VAL A 91 2.56 2.52 38.49
C VAL A 91 2.41 3.36 37.21
N TRP A 92 2.60 4.68 37.31
CA TRP A 92 2.59 5.59 36.16
C TRP A 92 3.68 5.29 35.12
N GLN A 93 4.88 4.92 35.57
CA GLN A 93 5.97 4.54 34.68
C GLN A 93 5.70 3.18 34.02
N ALA A 94 5.15 2.22 34.76
CA ALA A 94 4.75 0.92 34.21
C ALA A 94 3.62 1.07 33.17
N TRP A 95 2.76 2.07 33.32
CA TRP A 95 1.67 2.37 32.39
C TRP A 95 2.12 3.11 31.13
N THR A 96 2.93 4.16 31.28
CA THR A 96 3.28 5.08 30.18
C THR A 96 4.51 4.65 29.39
N ARG A 97 5.56 4.15 30.04
CA ARG A 97 6.84 3.84 29.37
C ARG A 97 6.74 2.75 28.30
N PRO A 98 6.00 1.63 28.47
CA PRO A 98 5.88 0.62 27.42
C PRO A 98 5.43 1.22 26.09
N GLN A 99 4.50 2.19 26.10
CA GLN A 99 3.95 2.80 24.88
C GLN A 99 5.03 3.52 24.08
N TRP A 100 5.87 4.31 24.76
CA TRP A 100 6.98 5.02 24.12
C TRP A 100 8.13 4.09 23.70
N LEU A 101 8.44 3.08 24.51
CA LEU A 101 9.49 2.11 24.20
C LEU A 101 9.12 1.29 22.96
N ILE A 102 7.88 0.80 22.88
CA ILE A 102 7.36 0.11 21.70
C ILE A 102 7.38 1.06 20.50
N ALA A 103 6.95 2.32 20.65
CA ALA A 103 6.96 3.27 19.55
C ALA A 103 8.37 3.50 18.98
N ILE A 104 9.38 3.70 19.83
CA ILE A 104 10.79 3.85 19.42
C ILE A 104 11.32 2.56 18.78
N GLY A 105 11.08 1.42 19.44
CA GLY A 105 11.63 0.13 19.01
C GLY A 105 11.00 -0.42 17.73
N LEU A 106 9.70 -0.17 17.52
CA LEU A 106 8.99 -0.58 16.31
C LEU A 106 9.10 0.42 15.17
N PHE A 107 9.50 1.67 15.42
CA PHE A 107 9.66 2.70 14.38
C PHE A 107 10.44 2.20 13.14
N PRO A 108 11.67 1.66 13.26
CA PRO A 108 12.40 1.14 12.09
C PRO A 108 11.72 -0.06 11.43
N VAL A 109 10.97 -0.87 12.19
CA VAL A 109 10.21 -2.01 11.65
C VAL A 109 9.02 -1.51 10.81
N LEU A 110 8.31 -0.50 11.29
CA LEU A 110 7.22 0.13 10.55
C LEU A 110 7.73 0.82 9.27
N LEU A 111 8.90 1.46 9.32
CA LEU A 111 9.55 2.08 8.16
C LEU A 111 9.79 1.08 7.03
N VAL A 112 10.46 -0.06 7.31
CA VAL A 112 10.81 -1.03 6.27
C VAL A 112 9.61 -1.82 5.76
N LEU A 113 8.57 -1.98 6.60
CA LEU A 113 7.31 -2.59 6.20
C LEU A 113 6.39 -1.63 5.43
N GLY A 114 6.75 -0.33 5.33
CA GLY A 114 5.94 0.68 4.65
C GLY A 114 4.58 0.91 5.33
N LEU A 115 4.49 0.68 6.64
CA LEU A 115 3.24 0.80 7.38
C LEU A 115 3.02 2.23 7.87
N PRO A 116 1.77 2.70 8.01
CA PRO A 116 1.47 4.03 8.55
C PRO A 116 2.01 4.20 9.97
N ILE A 117 2.69 5.32 10.22
CA ILE A 117 3.27 5.70 11.52
C ILE A 117 2.54 6.95 12.02
N SER A 118 1.91 6.84 13.19
CA SER A 118 1.27 7.97 13.84
C SER A 118 2.03 8.41 15.10
N LEU A 119 2.29 9.71 15.21
CA LEU A 119 2.84 10.32 16.42
C LEU A 119 1.86 10.27 17.60
N SER A 120 0.55 10.17 17.33
CA SER A 120 -0.46 10.04 18.38
C SER A 120 -0.61 8.61 18.90
N ALA A 121 0.01 7.61 18.24
CA ALA A 121 -0.16 6.20 18.60
C ALA A 121 0.22 5.85 20.06
N PRO A 122 1.33 6.36 20.65
CA PRO A 122 1.67 6.06 22.05
C PRO A 122 0.61 6.57 23.03
N VAL A 123 0.03 7.74 22.74
CA VAL A 123 -1.01 8.36 23.56
C VAL A 123 -2.34 7.63 23.36
N ALA A 124 -2.70 7.33 22.11
CA ALA A 124 -3.90 6.56 21.79
C ALA A 124 -3.89 5.18 22.49
N ASN A 125 -2.76 4.47 22.44
CA ASN A 125 -2.60 3.16 23.07
C ASN A 125 -2.69 3.21 24.61
N LEU A 126 -2.37 4.35 25.21
CA LEU A 126 -2.52 4.57 26.66
C LEU A 126 -3.98 4.41 27.11
N PHE A 127 -4.93 4.75 26.24
CA PHE A 127 -6.37 4.65 26.51
C PHE A 127 -6.99 3.42 25.85
N ALA A 128 -6.64 3.15 24.59
CA ALA A 128 -7.23 2.08 23.80
C ALA A 128 -6.91 0.69 24.34
N VAL A 129 -5.66 0.42 24.74
CA VAL A 129 -5.27 -0.90 25.24
C VAL A 129 -6.02 -1.27 26.53
N PRO A 130 -6.09 -0.40 27.55
CA PRO A 130 -6.92 -0.63 28.73
C PRO A 130 -8.42 -0.73 28.42
N TRP A 131 -8.94 0.13 27.54
CA TRP A 131 -10.36 0.11 27.18
C TRP A 131 -10.76 -1.22 26.54
N ILE A 132 -9.96 -1.72 25.61
CA ILE A 132 -10.19 -3.04 25.00
C ILE A 132 -10.05 -4.13 26.07
N SER A 133 -9.02 -4.08 26.91
CA SER A 133 -8.70 -5.17 27.83
C SER A 133 -9.65 -5.26 29.03
N LEU A 134 -10.15 -4.12 29.53
CA LEU A 134 -10.92 -4.04 30.78
C LEU A 134 -12.41 -3.82 30.54
N VAL A 135 -12.82 -3.29 29.38
CA VAL A 135 -14.22 -3.00 29.06
C VAL A 135 -14.70 -3.91 27.94
N VAL A 136 -14.14 -3.77 26.74
CA VAL A 136 -14.67 -4.46 25.55
C VAL A 136 -14.55 -5.98 25.67
N LEU A 137 -13.35 -6.49 25.97
CA LEU A 137 -13.10 -7.93 25.99
C LEU A 137 -13.89 -8.67 27.08
N PRO A 138 -13.96 -8.18 28.35
CA PRO A 138 -14.79 -8.81 29.37
C PRO A 138 -16.28 -8.83 29.00
N LEU A 139 -16.82 -7.72 28.47
CA LEU A 139 -18.21 -7.65 28.02
C LEU A 139 -18.47 -8.63 26.86
N ALA A 140 -17.57 -8.70 25.88
CA ALA A 140 -17.70 -9.59 24.73
C ALA A 140 -17.64 -11.07 25.12
N LEU A 141 -16.67 -11.46 25.95
CA LEU A 141 -16.53 -12.83 26.42
C LEU A 141 -17.71 -13.24 27.31
N LEU A 142 -18.10 -12.39 28.26
CA LEU A 142 -19.24 -12.68 29.15
C LEU A 142 -20.56 -12.72 28.38
N GLY A 143 -20.77 -11.78 27.44
CA GLY A 143 -21.95 -11.77 26.57
C GLY A 143 -22.05 -13.02 25.70
N THR A 144 -20.92 -13.51 25.19
CA THR A 144 -20.86 -14.75 24.41
C THR A 144 -21.18 -15.98 25.27
N VAL A 145 -20.64 -16.06 26.50
CA VAL A 145 -20.93 -17.16 27.43
C VAL A 145 -22.40 -17.14 27.88
N LEU A 146 -22.97 -15.95 28.08
CA LEU A 146 -24.35 -15.75 28.54
C LEU A 146 -25.37 -15.62 27.42
N LEU A 147 -25.00 -15.94 26.17
CA LEU A 147 -25.90 -15.84 25.02
C LEU A 147 -27.15 -16.73 25.16
N ALA A 148 -27.04 -17.84 25.91
CA ALA A 148 -28.17 -18.69 26.26
C ALA A 148 -29.23 -18.00 27.14
N VAL A 149 -28.91 -16.82 27.69
CA VAL A 149 -29.83 -15.94 28.42
C VAL A 149 -30.00 -14.67 27.58
N PRO A 150 -30.95 -14.64 26.61
CA PRO A 150 -30.95 -13.67 25.50
C PRO A 150 -30.78 -12.21 25.94
N TRP A 151 -31.59 -11.75 26.89
CA TRP A 151 -31.56 -10.37 27.39
C TRP A 151 -30.23 -9.96 28.05
N VAL A 152 -29.52 -10.92 28.67
CA VAL A 152 -28.24 -10.66 29.35
C VAL A 152 -27.08 -10.77 28.37
N GLY A 153 -27.03 -11.86 27.58
CA GLY A 153 -26.00 -12.07 26.59
C GLY A 153 -26.00 -11.01 25.49
N GLU A 154 -27.16 -10.76 24.88
CA GLU A 154 -27.33 -9.74 23.84
C GLU A 154 -27.07 -8.34 24.39
N GLY A 155 -27.55 -8.03 25.61
CA GLY A 155 -27.30 -6.75 26.26
C GLY A 155 -25.81 -6.47 26.47
N LEU A 156 -25.06 -7.47 26.96
CA LEU A 156 -23.60 -7.36 27.12
C LEU A 156 -22.87 -7.21 25.79
N LEU A 157 -23.29 -7.93 24.75
CA LEU A 157 -22.72 -7.79 23.40
C LEU A 157 -23.04 -6.43 22.79
N TRP A 158 -24.24 -5.90 23.01
CA TRP A 158 -24.62 -4.55 22.56
C TRP A 158 -23.77 -3.48 23.25
N LEU A 159 -23.54 -3.62 24.56
CA LEU A 159 -22.63 -2.74 25.30
C LEU A 159 -21.18 -2.88 24.81
N ALA A 160 -20.70 -4.08 24.51
CA ALA A 160 -19.38 -4.30 23.93
C ALA A 160 -19.27 -3.61 22.55
N GLY A 161 -20.30 -3.73 21.72
CA GLY A 161 -20.41 -3.05 20.42
C GLY A 161 -20.39 -1.53 20.54
N GLY A 162 -21.18 -0.96 21.45
CA GLY A 162 -21.20 0.48 21.72
C GLY A 162 -19.87 0.99 22.29
N ALA A 163 -19.22 0.22 23.18
CA ALA A 163 -17.90 0.54 23.70
C ALA A 163 -16.82 0.52 22.59
N LEU A 164 -16.92 -0.40 21.63
CA LEU A 164 -16.04 -0.47 20.48
C LEU A 164 -16.28 0.68 19.49
N ASP A 165 -17.54 0.99 19.22
CA ASP A 165 -17.94 2.12 18.35
C ASP A 165 -17.49 3.46 18.92
N GLY A 166 -17.70 3.68 20.23
CA GLY A 166 -17.20 4.87 20.92
C GLY A 166 -15.68 4.99 20.86
N LEU A 167 -14.95 3.88 21.02
CA LEU A 167 -13.50 3.86 20.86
C LEU A 167 -13.10 4.24 19.43
N PHE A 168 -13.70 3.63 18.41
CA PHE A 168 -13.36 3.92 17.02
C PHE A 168 -13.72 5.35 16.60
N THR A 169 -14.84 5.88 17.10
CA THR A 169 -15.21 7.28 16.92
C THR A 169 -14.15 8.21 17.53
N GLY A 170 -13.71 7.95 18.76
CA GLY A 170 -12.64 8.71 19.41
C GLY A 170 -11.31 8.63 18.65
N LEU A 171 -10.94 7.44 18.16
CA LEU A 171 -9.74 7.24 17.36
C LEU A 171 -9.83 7.94 15.99
N ALA A 172 -11.01 7.98 15.38
CA ALA A 172 -11.24 8.69 14.12
C ALA A 172 -11.09 10.21 14.28
N LEU A 173 -11.60 10.78 15.37
CA LEU A 173 -11.39 12.19 15.73
C LEU A 173 -9.89 12.50 15.90
N LEU A 174 -9.17 11.64 16.62
CA LEU A 174 -7.72 11.79 16.83
C LEU A 174 -6.93 11.68 15.51
N ALA A 175 -7.35 10.78 14.61
CA ALA A 175 -6.75 10.62 13.28
C ALA A 175 -7.03 11.83 12.38
N GLY A 176 -8.18 12.50 12.55
CA GLY A 176 -8.51 13.73 11.86
C GLY A 176 -7.63 14.93 12.23
N LEU A 177 -7.09 14.96 13.46
CA LEU A 177 -6.17 16.02 13.90
C LEU A 177 -4.82 15.95 13.20
N ARG A 178 -4.32 14.73 13.00
CA ARG A 178 -3.06 14.49 12.29
C ARG A 178 -3.07 13.10 11.68
N ALA A 179 -3.11 13.07 10.34
CA ALA A 179 -3.04 11.83 9.59
C ALA A 179 -1.76 11.04 9.91
N ALA A 180 -1.86 9.72 9.90
CA ALA A 180 -0.69 8.85 9.99
C ALA A 180 0.24 9.13 8.80
N TRP A 181 1.53 9.25 9.08
CA TRP A 181 2.55 9.43 8.07
C TRP A 181 2.88 8.06 7.45
N VAL A 182 2.83 7.95 6.13
CA VAL A 182 3.27 6.76 5.41
C VAL A 182 4.70 7.00 4.92
N PRO A 183 5.66 6.17 5.33
CA PRO A 183 7.05 6.38 4.95
C PRO A 183 7.28 6.06 3.47
N ALA A 184 8.14 6.87 2.84
CA ALA A 184 8.68 6.56 1.52
C ALA A 184 9.70 5.40 1.63
N ASP A 185 10.07 4.81 0.48
CA ASP A 185 11.10 3.77 0.45
C ASP A 185 12.43 4.26 1.05
N VAL A 186 12.89 3.58 2.11
CA VAL A 186 14.12 3.92 2.84
C VAL A 186 15.27 3.02 2.36
N PRO A 187 16.43 3.59 1.93
CA PRO A 187 17.59 2.80 1.59
C PRO A 187 18.11 1.99 2.79
N LEU A 188 18.62 0.78 2.52
CA LEU A 188 19.02 -0.17 3.57
C LEU A 188 20.01 0.42 4.60
N GLY A 189 20.99 1.21 4.15
CA GLY A 189 21.96 1.84 5.06
C GLY A 189 21.32 2.81 6.07
N TYR A 190 20.36 3.62 5.63
CA TYR A 190 19.62 4.55 6.49
C TYR A 190 18.72 3.78 7.47
N TRP A 191 18.10 2.70 7.01
CA TRP A 191 17.32 1.83 7.87
C TRP A 191 18.17 1.17 8.96
N LEU A 192 19.35 0.64 8.61
CA LEU A 192 20.27 0.04 9.59
C LEU A 192 20.71 1.05 10.65
N ILE A 193 21.04 2.28 10.25
CA ILE A 193 21.37 3.37 11.19
C ILE A 193 20.19 3.66 12.12
N SER A 194 18.96 3.68 11.60
CA SER A 194 17.75 3.89 12.40
C SER A 194 17.50 2.74 13.39
N VAL A 195 17.74 1.49 13.01
CA VAL A 195 17.71 0.33 13.92
C VAL A 195 18.74 0.49 15.03
N THR A 196 19.99 0.83 14.71
CA THR A 196 21.02 1.07 15.72
C THR A 196 20.64 2.22 16.65
N GLY A 197 20.07 3.30 16.12
CA GLY A 197 19.55 4.42 16.91
C GLY A 197 18.44 4.00 17.87
N ALA A 198 17.49 3.19 17.42
CA ALA A 198 16.43 2.63 18.25
C ALA A 198 17.00 1.78 19.39
N VAL A 199 17.90 0.84 19.08
CA VAL A 199 18.56 -0.02 20.08
C VAL A 199 19.31 0.83 21.10
N LEU A 200 20.09 1.81 20.65
CA LEU A 200 20.86 2.71 21.52
C LEU A 200 19.94 3.50 22.46
N LEU A 201 18.80 4.02 21.98
CA LEU A 201 17.80 4.69 22.81
C LEU A 201 17.12 3.77 23.83
N LEU A 202 16.99 2.48 23.51
CA LEU A 202 16.41 1.47 24.40
C LEU A 202 17.38 1.02 25.50
N LEU A 203 18.69 1.23 25.36
CA LEU A 203 19.68 0.85 26.37
C LEU A 203 19.50 1.59 27.72
N PRO A 204 20.11 1.08 28.81
CA PRO A 204 20.09 1.73 30.13
C PRO A 204 20.61 3.18 30.11
N LYS A 205 20.18 3.99 31.08
CA LYS A 205 20.54 5.43 31.18
C LYS A 205 22.05 5.70 31.31
N GLY A 206 22.82 4.73 31.83
CA GLY A 206 24.27 4.89 32.03
C GLY A 206 25.14 4.62 30.79
N VAL A 207 24.55 4.26 29.65
CA VAL A 207 25.32 4.02 28.42
C VAL A 207 25.72 5.35 27.78
N PRO A 208 27.01 5.61 27.52
CA PRO A 208 27.46 6.84 26.88
C PRO A 208 26.88 6.95 25.47
N LEU A 209 26.75 8.19 24.97
CA LEU A 209 26.23 8.47 23.63
C LEU A 209 24.80 8.02 23.34
N ARG A 210 24.04 7.55 24.35
CA ARG A 210 22.64 7.13 24.19
C ARG A 210 21.77 8.14 23.42
N LEU A 211 21.99 9.43 23.66
CA LEU A 211 21.24 10.51 23.02
C LEU A 211 21.54 10.65 21.52
N LEU A 212 22.68 10.17 21.02
CA LEU A 212 22.95 10.07 19.58
C LEU A 212 21.98 9.12 18.87
N GLY A 213 21.29 8.26 19.63
CA GLY A 213 20.26 7.41 19.06
C GLY A 213 19.10 8.20 18.44
N TRP A 214 18.80 9.43 18.90
CA TRP A 214 17.77 10.29 18.29
C TRP A 214 18.09 10.71 16.86
N PRO A 215 19.24 11.39 16.57
CA PRO A 215 19.57 11.74 15.19
C PRO A 215 19.74 10.50 14.30
N MET A 216 20.25 9.39 14.84
CA MET A 216 20.34 8.13 14.10
C MET A 216 18.96 7.55 13.73
N LEU A 217 18.01 7.52 14.68
CA LEU A 217 16.65 7.06 14.47
C LEU A 217 15.95 7.88 13.39
N LEU A 218 16.11 9.21 13.45
CA LEU A 218 15.44 10.18 12.58
C LEU A 218 16.08 10.28 11.19
N LEU A 219 17.33 9.83 11.00
CA LEU A 219 18.01 9.91 9.71
C LEU A 219 17.23 9.19 8.59
N ALA A 220 16.54 8.10 8.91
CA ALA A 220 15.71 7.36 7.96
C ALA A 220 14.46 8.13 7.50
N VAL A 221 13.99 9.11 8.28
CA VAL A 221 12.89 10.02 7.87
C VAL A 221 13.33 10.95 6.75
N PHE A 222 14.60 11.35 6.77
CA PHE A 222 15.21 12.29 5.82
C PHE A 222 16.09 11.58 4.79
N ALA A 223 15.83 10.30 4.54
CA ALA A 223 16.59 9.54 3.55
C ALA A 223 16.50 10.23 2.17
N PRO A 224 17.63 10.38 1.45
CA PRO A 224 17.63 11.02 0.15
C PRO A 224 16.78 10.21 -0.83
N LYS A 225 15.85 10.89 -1.49
CA LYS A 225 15.03 10.29 -2.55
C LYS A 225 15.82 10.32 -3.86
N PRO A 226 15.86 9.23 -4.63
CA PRO A 226 16.47 9.25 -5.95
C PRO A 226 15.69 10.22 -6.86
N LEU A 227 16.41 11.24 -7.33
CA LEU A 227 15.90 12.23 -8.27
C LEU A 227 15.82 11.60 -9.67
N VAL A 228 14.72 11.86 -10.37
CA VAL A 228 14.61 11.52 -11.78
C VAL A 228 15.51 12.50 -12.57
N PRO A 229 16.39 12.03 -13.46
CA PRO A 229 17.22 12.92 -14.28
C PRO A 229 16.38 13.86 -15.16
N HIS A 230 16.90 15.04 -15.45
CA HIS A 230 16.26 15.98 -16.38
C HIS A 230 16.06 15.35 -17.76
N GLY A 231 14.89 15.54 -18.37
CA GLY A 231 14.47 14.94 -19.63
C GLY A 231 14.08 13.46 -19.54
N GLN A 232 13.88 12.94 -18.33
CA GLN A 232 13.36 11.59 -18.08
C GLN A 232 12.10 11.66 -17.21
N VAL A 233 11.25 10.65 -17.34
CA VAL A 233 10.07 10.46 -16.50
C VAL A 233 10.02 9.01 -16.03
N GLU A 234 9.83 8.81 -14.73
CA GLU A 234 9.51 7.51 -14.16
C GLU A 234 8.01 7.26 -14.32
N VAL A 235 7.66 6.18 -14.99
CA VAL A 235 6.28 5.75 -15.24
C VAL A 235 6.06 4.44 -14.49
N VAL A 236 5.03 4.39 -13.65
CA VAL A 236 4.66 3.18 -12.90
C VAL A 236 3.21 2.84 -13.19
N GLN A 237 2.99 1.81 -14.00
CA GLN A 237 1.66 1.21 -14.10
C GLN A 237 1.43 0.34 -12.87
N LEU A 238 0.38 0.66 -12.12
CA LEU A 238 0.03 -0.07 -10.91
C LEU A 238 -0.77 -1.34 -11.26
N ASP A 239 -0.61 -2.37 -10.43
CA ASP A 239 -1.51 -3.52 -10.43
C ASP A 239 -2.72 -3.18 -9.54
N VAL A 240 -3.77 -2.67 -10.18
CA VAL A 240 -5.05 -2.33 -9.55
C VAL A 240 -6.15 -3.31 -9.95
N GLY A 241 -5.80 -4.53 -10.38
CA GLY A 241 -6.76 -5.47 -10.93
C GLY A 241 -7.45 -4.94 -12.19
N GLN A 242 -8.77 -5.13 -12.31
CA GLN A 242 -9.52 -4.67 -13.47
C GLN A 242 -9.77 -3.15 -13.40
N GLY A 243 -8.96 -2.40 -14.12
CA GLY A 243 -8.98 -0.94 -14.16
C GLY A 243 -7.58 -0.38 -14.45
N GLN A 244 -7.42 0.93 -14.34
CA GLN A 244 -6.17 1.60 -14.71
C GLN A 244 -5.72 2.64 -13.67
N ALA A 245 -4.42 2.63 -13.37
CA ALA A 245 -3.76 3.72 -12.66
C ALA A 245 -2.27 3.74 -13.02
N VAL A 246 -1.78 4.90 -13.47
CA VAL A 246 -0.39 5.10 -13.88
C VAL A 246 0.16 6.34 -13.19
N ILE A 247 1.25 6.18 -12.44
CA ILE A 247 1.97 7.28 -11.82
C ILE A 247 3.07 7.73 -12.78
N LEU A 248 3.17 9.04 -13.04
CA LEU A 248 4.25 9.64 -13.81
C LEU A 248 4.99 10.65 -12.93
N ARG A 249 6.31 10.52 -12.81
CA ARG A 249 7.14 11.41 -11.97
C ARG A 249 8.33 11.93 -12.76
N THR A 250 8.41 13.24 -12.93
CA THR A 250 9.61 13.92 -13.44
C THR A 250 10.51 14.29 -12.26
N ARG A 251 11.49 15.16 -12.48
CA ARG A 251 12.42 15.56 -11.42
C ARG A 251 11.70 16.28 -10.27
N HIS A 252 10.76 17.16 -10.59
CA HIS A 252 10.05 17.98 -9.60
C HIS A 252 8.54 17.83 -9.62
N HIS A 253 7.97 17.19 -10.65
CA HIS A 253 6.52 17.10 -10.84
C HIS A 253 6.02 15.65 -10.75
N ALA A 254 4.77 15.49 -10.33
CA ALA A 254 4.07 14.21 -10.26
C ALA A 254 2.68 14.31 -10.87
N MET A 255 2.32 13.29 -11.64
CA MET A 255 1.02 13.14 -12.27
C MET A 255 0.45 11.75 -12.03
N LEU A 256 -0.87 11.70 -11.89
CA LEU A 256 -1.62 10.46 -11.90
C LEU A 256 -2.49 10.40 -13.16
N TYR A 257 -2.33 9.37 -13.97
CA TYR A 257 -3.22 9.07 -15.09
C TYR A 257 -4.12 7.90 -14.69
N ASP A 258 -5.41 8.18 -14.55
CA ASP A 258 -6.43 7.33 -13.92
C ASP A 258 -6.11 6.93 -12.47
N ALA A 259 -7.15 6.62 -11.69
CA ALA A 259 -7.08 6.46 -10.24
C ALA A 259 -7.53 5.08 -9.75
N GLY A 260 -7.68 4.12 -10.66
CA GLY A 260 -8.03 2.73 -10.38
C GLY A 260 -9.50 2.52 -9.99
N PRO A 261 -9.89 1.25 -9.82
CA PRO A 261 -11.28 0.88 -9.66
C PRO A 261 -11.84 1.15 -8.28
N ARG A 262 -13.13 1.48 -8.26
CA ARG A 262 -13.97 1.47 -7.07
C ARG A 262 -15.23 0.62 -7.32
N SER A 263 -15.47 -0.37 -6.47
CA SER A 263 -16.67 -1.22 -6.50
C SER A 263 -17.25 -1.38 -5.09
N GLY A 264 -18.44 -0.81 -4.87
CA GLY A 264 -19.10 -0.79 -3.57
C GLY A 264 -18.21 -0.15 -2.49
N VAL A 265 -17.84 -0.96 -1.49
CA VAL A 265 -16.98 -0.55 -0.36
C VAL A 265 -15.48 -0.72 -0.65
N VAL A 266 -15.11 -1.35 -1.76
CA VAL A 266 -13.72 -1.58 -2.15
C VAL A 266 -13.28 -0.45 -3.08
N ASP A 267 -12.32 0.34 -2.63
CA ASP A 267 -11.73 1.46 -3.36
C ASP A 267 -10.23 1.23 -3.49
N LEU A 268 -9.76 0.90 -4.69
CA LEU A 268 -8.33 0.68 -4.92
C LEU A 268 -7.55 1.99 -5.07
N GLY A 269 -8.22 3.12 -5.29
CA GLY A 269 -7.62 4.45 -5.11
C GLY A 269 -7.09 4.62 -3.69
N ALA A 270 -7.92 4.31 -2.70
CA ALA A 270 -7.54 4.38 -1.29
C ALA A 270 -6.55 3.28 -0.85
N ARG A 271 -6.71 2.06 -1.37
CA ARG A 271 -5.96 0.87 -0.90
C ARG A 271 -4.65 0.60 -1.63
N VAL A 272 -4.53 1.03 -2.88
CA VAL A 272 -3.37 0.76 -3.74
C VAL A 272 -2.74 2.05 -4.25
N VAL A 273 -3.51 2.93 -4.90
CA VAL A 273 -2.96 4.11 -5.60
C VAL A 273 -2.37 5.13 -4.63
N LEU A 274 -3.14 5.56 -3.63
CA LEU A 274 -2.71 6.53 -2.63
C LEU A 274 -1.48 6.04 -1.83
N PRO A 275 -1.46 4.81 -1.27
CA PRO A 275 -0.26 4.27 -0.62
C PRO A 275 0.93 4.17 -1.58
N SER A 276 0.72 3.85 -2.85
CA SER A 276 1.78 3.79 -3.86
C SER A 276 2.39 5.17 -4.13
N LEU A 277 1.57 6.20 -4.27
CA LEU A 277 2.01 7.61 -4.41
C LEU A 277 2.85 8.04 -3.20
N GLN A 278 2.38 7.77 -1.99
CA GLN A 278 3.11 8.10 -0.76
C GLN A 278 4.44 7.35 -0.66
N LYS A 279 4.46 6.07 -1.05
CA LYS A 279 5.66 5.22 -1.03
C LYS A 279 6.74 5.71 -1.99
N VAL A 280 6.37 6.19 -3.18
CA VAL A 280 7.31 6.85 -4.11
C VAL A 280 7.63 8.30 -3.71
N GLY A 281 7.09 8.76 -2.58
CA GLY A 281 7.42 10.04 -1.97
C GLY A 281 6.68 11.24 -2.57
N VAL A 282 5.56 11.02 -3.25
CA VAL A 282 4.68 12.07 -3.79
C VAL A 282 3.82 12.63 -2.67
N ALA A 283 3.95 13.93 -2.41
CA ALA A 283 3.20 14.65 -1.38
C ALA A 283 2.04 15.49 -1.94
N ALA A 284 2.09 15.82 -3.23
CA ALA A 284 1.06 16.51 -3.97
C ALA A 284 1.17 16.09 -5.44
N LEU A 285 0.06 16.19 -6.17
CA LEU A 285 0.01 15.95 -7.61
C LEU A 285 -0.06 17.30 -8.33
N ASP A 286 0.83 17.52 -9.29
CA ASP A 286 0.75 18.69 -10.17
C ASP A 286 -0.43 18.57 -11.11
N ALA A 287 -0.71 17.35 -11.60
CA ALA A 287 -1.93 17.05 -12.34
C ALA A 287 -2.49 15.66 -12.07
N MET A 288 -3.79 15.54 -12.22
CA MET A 288 -4.50 14.26 -12.34
C MET A 288 -5.22 14.24 -13.68
N VAL A 289 -4.88 13.30 -14.54
CA VAL A 289 -5.55 13.10 -15.82
C VAL A 289 -6.46 11.89 -15.68
N ILE A 290 -7.77 12.10 -15.86
CA ILE A 290 -8.75 11.02 -15.87
C ILE A 290 -9.21 10.81 -17.31
N SER A 291 -8.96 9.62 -17.84
CA SER A 291 -9.30 9.28 -19.22
C SER A 291 -10.80 9.46 -19.45
N HIS A 292 -11.64 8.77 -18.69
CA HIS A 292 -13.09 8.86 -18.74
C HIS A 292 -13.71 8.52 -17.37
N ALA A 293 -15.01 8.69 -17.22
CA ALA A 293 -15.65 8.69 -15.90
C ALA A 293 -16.01 7.30 -15.34
N HIS A 294 -15.66 6.20 -16.02
CA HIS A 294 -15.99 4.87 -15.54
C HIS A 294 -15.30 4.52 -14.22
N ALA A 295 -15.98 3.66 -13.45
CA ALA A 295 -15.59 3.33 -12.08
C ALA A 295 -14.23 2.64 -12.00
N ASP A 296 -13.76 1.98 -13.06
CA ASP A 296 -12.46 1.30 -13.15
C ASP A 296 -11.28 2.24 -13.50
N HIS A 297 -11.58 3.49 -13.83
CA HIS A 297 -10.61 4.55 -14.13
C HIS A 297 -10.71 5.70 -13.12
N ALA A 298 -11.89 6.31 -13.00
CA ALA A 298 -12.15 7.46 -12.14
C ALA A 298 -12.48 7.09 -10.68
N GLY A 299 -12.79 5.82 -10.41
CA GLY A 299 -13.39 5.39 -9.14
C GLY A 299 -12.58 5.78 -7.90
N GLY A 300 -11.25 5.68 -7.97
CA GLY A 300 -10.36 6.04 -6.88
C GLY A 300 -9.98 7.53 -6.79
N ALA A 301 -10.38 8.37 -7.75
CA ALA A 301 -9.90 9.76 -7.86
C ALA A 301 -10.25 10.59 -6.63
N ALA A 302 -11.47 10.42 -6.12
CA ALA A 302 -11.95 11.12 -4.94
C ALA A 302 -11.16 10.73 -3.68
N ALA A 303 -10.79 9.46 -3.53
CA ALA A 303 -9.99 9.00 -2.40
C ALA A 303 -8.58 9.61 -2.41
N VAL A 304 -7.97 9.73 -3.59
CA VAL A 304 -6.66 10.37 -3.76
C VAL A 304 -6.73 11.87 -3.46
N ALA A 305 -7.66 12.60 -4.09
CA ALA A 305 -7.77 14.06 -4.00
C ALA A 305 -8.19 14.57 -2.61
N ARG A 306 -8.81 13.73 -1.78
CA ARG A 306 -9.13 14.07 -0.38
C ARG A 306 -7.91 14.07 0.53
N VAL A 307 -6.83 13.38 0.14
CA VAL A 307 -5.63 13.22 0.97
C VAL A 307 -4.45 14.00 0.40
N LEU A 308 -4.27 13.97 -0.93
CA LEU A 308 -3.19 14.67 -1.61
C LEU A 308 -3.74 15.92 -2.29
N PRO A 309 -3.10 17.10 -2.10
CA PRO A 309 -3.39 18.27 -2.92
C PRO A 309 -3.17 17.95 -4.40
N VAL A 310 -4.10 18.38 -5.25
CA VAL A 310 -4.03 18.21 -6.71
C VAL A 310 -4.08 19.59 -7.36
N GLY A 311 -3.05 19.97 -8.10
CA GLY A 311 -2.92 21.29 -8.73
C GLY A 311 -3.95 21.51 -9.84
N ARG A 312 -4.11 20.52 -10.73
CA ARG A 312 -5.17 20.52 -11.76
C ARG A 312 -5.69 19.12 -12.05
N VAL A 313 -6.97 19.02 -12.42
CA VAL A 313 -7.59 17.79 -12.87
C VAL A 313 -8.04 17.97 -14.32
N ILE A 314 -7.61 17.09 -15.22
CA ILE A 314 -8.00 17.07 -16.63
C ILE A 314 -8.85 15.81 -16.85
N GLY A 315 -10.05 15.96 -17.41
CA GLY A 315 -10.99 14.86 -17.63
C GLY A 315 -11.42 14.76 -19.09
N GLY A 316 -11.42 13.56 -19.66
CA GLY A 316 -12.06 13.33 -20.97
C GLY A 316 -13.57 13.49 -20.91
N GLU A 317 -14.17 13.09 -19.78
CA GLU A 317 -15.59 13.23 -19.44
C GLU A 317 -15.74 13.88 -18.06
N THR A 318 -15.87 15.20 -18.02
CA THR A 318 -15.91 15.97 -16.76
C THR A 318 -17.22 15.84 -15.99
N GLU A 319 -18.33 15.63 -16.69
CA GLU A 319 -19.69 15.55 -16.13
C GLU A 319 -19.89 14.35 -15.19
N GLY A 320 -19.18 13.24 -15.43
CA GLY A 320 -19.23 12.05 -14.59
C GLY A 320 -18.26 12.09 -13.39
N LEU A 321 -17.48 13.16 -13.24
CA LEU A 321 -16.51 13.30 -12.15
C LEU A 321 -17.10 14.08 -10.96
N PRO A 322 -16.68 13.77 -9.72
CA PRO A 322 -17.12 14.53 -8.55
C PRO A 322 -16.81 16.03 -8.68
N ALA A 323 -17.82 16.89 -8.46
CA ALA A 323 -17.72 18.34 -8.65
C ALA A 323 -16.57 19.00 -7.88
N PHE A 324 -16.23 18.49 -6.68
CA PHE A 324 -15.14 19.03 -5.87
C PHE A 324 -13.74 18.85 -6.51
N LEU A 325 -13.60 17.97 -7.51
CA LEU A 325 -12.36 17.83 -8.27
C LEU A 325 -12.13 19.00 -9.24
N ALA A 326 -13.18 19.78 -9.55
CA ALA A 326 -13.12 20.90 -10.50
C ALA A 326 -12.41 20.54 -11.81
N ALA A 327 -12.76 19.38 -12.38
CA ALA A 327 -12.10 18.83 -13.56
C ALA A 327 -12.31 19.71 -14.79
N GLN A 328 -11.20 20.03 -15.47
CA GLN A 328 -11.17 20.77 -16.72
C GLN A 328 -11.29 19.79 -17.90
N PRO A 329 -11.96 20.17 -18.99
CA PRO A 329 -12.09 19.30 -20.16
C PRO A 329 -10.73 19.05 -20.82
N CYS A 330 -10.51 17.82 -21.26
CA CYS A 330 -9.38 17.44 -22.09
C CYS A 330 -9.48 18.13 -23.46
N ASN A 331 -8.70 19.19 -23.65
CA ASN A 331 -8.72 20.03 -24.85
C ASN A 331 -7.64 19.58 -25.84
N ASN A 332 -8.03 19.38 -27.10
CA ASN A 332 -7.09 18.97 -28.14
C ASN A 332 -5.98 20.00 -28.35
N GLY A 333 -4.73 19.50 -28.41
CA GLY A 333 -3.54 20.33 -28.61
C GLY A 333 -3.04 21.02 -27.35
N GLU A 334 -3.68 20.79 -26.19
CA GLU A 334 -3.09 21.22 -24.93
C GLU A 334 -1.79 20.45 -24.69
N ARG A 335 -0.69 21.20 -24.60
CA ARG A 335 0.66 20.70 -24.41
C ARG A 335 1.35 21.47 -23.29
N TRP A 336 2.14 20.76 -22.49
CA TRP A 336 3.04 21.36 -21.51
C TRP A 336 4.36 20.59 -21.45
N GLU A 337 5.34 21.18 -20.77
CA GLU A 337 6.65 20.57 -20.55
C GLU A 337 7.03 20.67 -19.07
N TRP A 338 7.52 19.57 -18.50
CA TRP A 338 8.07 19.52 -17.15
C TRP A 338 9.44 18.87 -17.18
N ASP A 339 10.45 19.58 -16.66
CA ASP A 339 11.82 19.08 -16.53
C ASP A 339 12.38 18.48 -17.85
N GLY A 340 12.05 19.06 -19.01
CA GLY A 340 12.48 18.57 -20.32
C GLY A 340 11.70 17.36 -20.87
N VAL A 341 10.53 17.05 -20.29
CA VAL A 341 9.60 16.01 -20.75
C VAL A 341 8.34 16.69 -21.26
N SER A 342 7.95 16.41 -22.51
CA SER A 342 6.74 17.00 -23.10
C SER A 342 5.54 16.08 -22.95
N PHE A 343 4.40 16.68 -22.67
CA PHE A 343 3.12 16.03 -22.50
C PHE A 343 2.09 16.71 -23.40
N GLU A 344 1.30 15.93 -24.12
CA GLU A 344 0.25 16.46 -25.01
C GLU A 344 -0.99 15.58 -24.91
N VAL A 345 -2.17 16.23 -24.78
CA VAL A 345 -3.44 15.53 -24.65
C VAL A 345 -4.28 15.61 -25.92
N TRP A 346 -5.10 14.58 -26.10
CA TRP A 346 -6.05 14.47 -27.19
C TRP A 346 -7.32 13.77 -26.73
N ARG A 347 -8.45 14.15 -27.30
CA ARG A 347 -9.76 13.54 -27.14
C ARG A 347 -10.48 13.59 -28.49
N TRP A 348 -11.27 12.57 -28.79
CA TRP A 348 -12.10 12.58 -30.00
C TRP A 348 -13.28 13.57 -29.84
N PRO A 349 -13.36 14.66 -30.65
CA PRO A 349 -14.44 15.64 -30.50
C PRO A 349 -15.84 15.08 -30.83
N GLY A 350 -15.90 14.05 -31.66
CA GLY A 350 -17.14 13.39 -32.08
C GLY A 350 -17.61 12.28 -31.14
N ALA A 351 -16.95 12.07 -30.01
CA ALA A 351 -17.29 11.01 -29.07
C ALA A 351 -18.66 11.21 -28.42
N THR A 352 -19.56 10.26 -28.59
CA THR A 352 -20.93 10.29 -28.04
C THR A 352 -21.10 9.42 -26.80
N SER A 353 -20.32 8.34 -26.66
CA SER A 353 -20.31 7.43 -25.51
C SER A 353 -19.07 7.64 -24.61
N SER A 354 -19.07 7.07 -23.40
CA SER A 354 -18.04 7.35 -22.38
C SER A 354 -16.63 6.92 -22.79
N ASN A 355 -16.43 5.67 -23.21
CA ASN A 355 -15.10 5.14 -23.60
C ASN A 355 -14.40 5.97 -24.70
N PRO A 356 -15.06 6.32 -25.81
CA PRO A 356 -14.46 7.17 -26.85
C PRO A 356 -14.15 8.61 -26.39
N LYS A 357 -14.73 9.09 -25.28
CA LYS A 357 -14.37 10.38 -24.66
C LYS A 357 -13.04 10.33 -23.90
N SER A 358 -12.37 9.17 -23.85
CA SER A 358 -11.08 9.00 -23.17
C SER A 358 -10.09 10.12 -23.53
N CYS A 359 -9.54 10.78 -22.51
CA CYS A 359 -8.42 11.70 -22.66
C CYS A 359 -7.13 10.91 -22.87
N VAL A 360 -6.66 10.87 -24.12
CA VAL A 360 -5.39 10.27 -24.52
C VAL A 360 -4.26 11.21 -24.14
N LEU A 361 -3.18 10.67 -23.58
CA LEU A 361 -1.97 11.41 -23.20
C LEU A 361 -0.75 10.82 -23.90
N GLN A 362 -0.07 11.63 -24.71
CA GLN A 362 1.27 11.32 -25.21
C GLN A 362 2.32 11.95 -24.30
N VAL A 363 3.33 11.16 -23.94
CA VAL A 363 4.48 11.59 -23.15
C VAL A 363 5.75 11.31 -23.94
N GLN A 364 6.60 12.31 -24.09
CA GLN A 364 7.87 12.17 -24.79
C GLN A 364 9.02 12.65 -23.91
N ALA A 365 10.00 11.76 -23.73
CA ALA A 365 11.21 12.02 -22.95
C ALA A 365 12.43 11.60 -23.76
N ARG A 366 13.33 12.54 -24.09
CA ARG A 366 14.58 12.28 -24.86
C ARG A 366 14.38 11.41 -26.12
N GLY A 367 13.27 11.61 -26.82
CA GLY A 367 12.93 10.87 -28.04
C GLY A 367 12.18 9.55 -27.83
N GLU A 368 12.11 9.03 -26.60
CA GLU A 368 11.28 7.86 -26.26
C GLU A 368 9.84 8.30 -26.00
N ARG A 369 8.86 7.59 -26.58
CA ARG A 369 7.43 7.96 -26.51
C ARG A 369 6.57 6.91 -25.82
N LEU A 370 5.68 7.38 -24.96
CA LEU A 370 4.59 6.63 -24.32
C LEU A 370 3.24 7.22 -24.73
N LEU A 371 2.29 6.37 -25.10
CA LEU A 371 0.90 6.74 -25.35
C LEU A 371 -0.01 6.03 -24.34
N LEU A 372 -0.71 6.82 -23.51
CA LEU A 372 -1.75 6.37 -22.60
C LEU A 372 -3.10 6.70 -23.24
N THR A 373 -3.91 5.68 -23.52
CA THR A 373 -5.08 5.81 -24.37
C THR A 373 -6.40 5.76 -23.61
N GLY A 374 -6.39 5.31 -22.35
CA GLY A 374 -7.61 4.91 -21.65
C GLY A 374 -8.31 3.82 -22.44
N ASP A 375 -9.61 4.02 -22.68
CA ASP A 375 -10.50 3.00 -23.23
C ASP A 375 -11.05 3.36 -24.62
N ILE A 376 -10.29 4.11 -25.42
CA ILE A 376 -10.67 4.38 -26.82
C ILE A 376 -10.98 3.07 -27.57
N ASP A 377 -12.04 3.10 -28.37
CA ASP A 377 -12.47 2.00 -29.23
C ASP A 377 -11.94 2.16 -30.66
N GLU A 378 -12.23 1.20 -31.55
CA GLU A 378 -11.77 1.25 -32.95
C GLU A 378 -12.20 2.54 -33.69
N ALA A 379 -13.34 3.12 -33.34
CA ALA A 379 -13.82 4.37 -33.94
C ALA A 379 -12.98 5.58 -33.48
N ALA A 380 -12.74 5.69 -32.18
CA ALA A 380 -11.84 6.71 -31.62
C ALA A 380 -10.39 6.51 -32.08
N GLU A 381 -9.91 5.28 -32.23
CA GLU A 381 -8.61 4.97 -32.83
C GLU A 381 -8.51 5.47 -34.27
N THR A 382 -9.55 5.25 -35.08
CA THR A 382 -9.62 5.74 -36.45
C THR A 382 -9.57 7.27 -36.48
N ALA A 383 -10.27 7.95 -35.57
CA ALA A 383 -10.18 9.40 -35.45
C ALA A 383 -8.80 9.87 -34.96
N PHE A 384 -8.16 9.12 -34.06
CA PHE A 384 -6.82 9.42 -33.56
C PHE A 384 -5.78 9.35 -34.68
N LEU A 385 -5.94 8.46 -35.67
CA LEU A 385 -5.02 8.35 -36.81
C LEU A 385 -4.87 9.64 -37.63
N ALA A 386 -5.86 10.53 -37.60
CA ALA A 386 -5.79 11.85 -38.23
C ALA A 386 -5.05 12.91 -37.38
N SER A 387 -4.75 12.60 -36.11
CA SER A 387 -4.02 13.47 -35.19
C SER A 387 -2.54 13.52 -35.53
N PRO A 388 -1.85 14.67 -35.33
CA PRO A 388 -0.39 14.74 -35.40
C PRO A 388 0.31 13.82 -34.37
N LEU A 389 -0.42 13.38 -33.33
CA LEU A 389 0.07 12.46 -32.32
C LEU A 389 0.13 10.99 -32.78
N ALA A 390 -0.48 10.64 -33.91
CA ALA A 390 -0.44 9.29 -34.46
C ALA A 390 0.91 9.01 -35.13
N VAL A 391 1.95 8.85 -34.32
CA VAL A 391 3.35 8.65 -34.74
C VAL A 391 3.94 7.40 -34.08
N PRO A 392 5.05 6.86 -34.62
CA PRO A 392 5.70 5.70 -34.03
C PRO A 392 6.00 5.90 -32.55
N THR A 393 5.54 4.98 -31.71
CA THR A 393 5.56 5.08 -30.26
C THR A 393 6.34 3.90 -29.67
N ASP A 394 7.12 4.10 -28.61
CA ASP A 394 7.89 3.00 -28.01
C ASP A 394 7.03 2.18 -27.04
N TRP A 395 6.18 2.85 -26.27
CA TRP A 395 5.30 2.27 -25.25
C TRP A 395 3.84 2.62 -25.52
N LEU A 396 2.97 1.62 -25.62
CA LEU A 396 1.53 1.79 -25.73
C LEU A 396 0.86 1.19 -24.50
N GLN A 397 0.03 1.94 -23.78
CA GLN A 397 -0.97 1.28 -22.94
C GLN A 397 -2.03 0.69 -23.85
N ALA A 398 -2.27 -0.62 -23.74
CA ALA A 398 -3.28 -1.31 -24.53
C ALA A 398 -4.65 -0.66 -24.29
N PRO A 399 -5.29 -0.09 -25.33
CA PRO A 399 -6.59 0.54 -25.17
C PRO A 399 -7.62 -0.45 -24.60
N HIS A 400 -8.45 0.04 -23.69
CA HIS A 400 -9.56 -0.72 -23.11
C HIS A 400 -9.15 -2.07 -22.54
N HIS A 401 -8.02 -2.08 -21.82
CA HIS A 401 -7.43 -3.26 -21.18
C HIS A 401 -7.10 -4.42 -22.15
N GLY A 402 -7.06 -4.14 -23.47
CA GLY A 402 -6.92 -5.15 -24.52
C GLY A 402 -8.24 -5.80 -24.96
N SER A 403 -9.36 -5.09 -24.87
CA SER A 403 -10.66 -5.49 -25.42
C SER A 403 -10.60 -5.77 -26.92
N ARG A 404 -11.44 -6.71 -27.40
CA ARG A 404 -11.62 -6.98 -28.85
C ARG A 404 -12.15 -5.78 -29.64
N SER A 405 -12.75 -4.80 -28.97
CA SER A 405 -13.30 -3.57 -29.57
C SER A 405 -12.28 -2.45 -29.72
N SER A 406 -10.99 -2.76 -29.52
CA SER A 406 -9.90 -1.81 -29.59
C SER A 406 -8.64 -2.51 -30.09
N SER A 407 -7.52 -1.79 -30.12
CA SER A 407 -6.24 -2.22 -30.69
C SER A 407 -6.41 -2.68 -32.15
N SER A 408 -7.10 -1.88 -32.97
CA SER A 408 -7.31 -2.14 -34.39
C SER A 408 -5.99 -2.24 -35.14
N TRP A 409 -5.97 -3.03 -36.22
CA TRP A 409 -4.73 -3.28 -36.96
C TRP A 409 -4.14 -1.99 -37.58
N ALA A 410 -4.99 -1.11 -38.12
CA ALA A 410 -4.54 0.17 -38.69
C ALA A 410 -3.90 1.08 -37.64
N PHE A 411 -4.49 1.16 -36.45
CA PHE A 411 -3.94 1.88 -35.31
C PHE A 411 -2.58 1.35 -34.90
N LEU A 412 -2.47 0.03 -34.71
CA LEU A 412 -1.22 -0.60 -34.30
C LEU A 412 -0.13 -0.54 -35.36
N GLN A 413 -0.46 -0.65 -36.65
CA GLN A 413 0.52 -0.47 -37.72
C GLN A 413 1.07 0.96 -37.77
N ARG A 414 0.21 1.97 -37.56
CA ARG A 414 0.65 3.37 -37.57
C ARG A 414 1.58 3.69 -36.41
N LEU A 415 1.25 3.19 -35.22
CA LEU A 415 2.02 3.44 -33.99
C LEU A 415 3.23 2.53 -33.84
N ALA A 416 3.20 1.32 -34.41
CA ALA A 416 4.25 0.30 -34.34
C ALA A 416 4.91 0.17 -32.94
N PRO A 417 4.11 -0.08 -31.87
CA PRO A 417 4.63 -0.07 -30.51
C PRO A 417 5.66 -1.16 -30.27
N LYS A 418 6.84 -0.80 -29.72
CA LYS A 418 7.86 -1.79 -29.33
C LYS A 418 7.43 -2.57 -28.10
N SER A 419 6.75 -1.91 -27.17
CA SER A 419 6.27 -2.48 -25.92
C SER A 419 4.84 -2.04 -25.62
N VAL A 420 4.07 -2.93 -24.99
CA VAL A 420 2.67 -2.72 -24.66
C VAL A 420 2.44 -2.99 -23.19
N LEU A 421 1.78 -2.07 -22.51
CA LEU A 421 1.39 -2.21 -21.11
C LEU A 421 -0.10 -2.56 -21.03
N ILE A 422 -0.44 -3.65 -20.33
CA ILE A 422 -1.82 -4.12 -20.14
C ILE A 422 -2.14 -4.09 -18.66
N SER A 423 -3.19 -3.35 -18.28
CA SER A 423 -3.73 -3.34 -16.93
C SER A 423 -5.02 -4.13 -16.90
N ARG A 424 -5.12 -5.18 -16.08
CA ARG A 424 -6.34 -5.99 -15.99
C ARG A 424 -6.38 -6.83 -14.72
N GLY A 425 -7.58 -7.35 -14.41
CA GLY A 425 -7.75 -8.35 -13.36
C GLY A 425 -7.30 -9.74 -13.81
N ARG A 426 -6.65 -10.49 -12.91
CA ARG A 426 -6.41 -11.93 -13.11
C ARG A 426 -7.76 -12.66 -13.12
N GLY A 427 -8.05 -13.40 -14.19
CA GLY A 427 -9.34 -14.09 -14.34
C GLY A 427 -10.54 -13.15 -14.46
N ASN A 428 -10.36 -11.96 -15.03
CA ASN A 428 -11.46 -11.01 -15.24
C ASN A 428 -12.58 -11.62 -16.11
N ALA A 429 -13.82 -11.24 -15.83
CA ALA A 429 -15.00 -11.75 -16.53
C ALA A 429 -15.14 -11.25 -17.98
N PHE A 430 -14.37 -10.21 -18.37
CA PHE A 430 -14.41 -9.61 -19.69
C PHE A 430 -13.60 -10.40 -20.73
N GLY A 431 -12.76 -11.34 -20.30
CA GLY A 431 -11.85 -12.08 -21.19
C GLY A 431 -10.71 -11.23 -21.73
N HIS A 432 -10.31 -10.19 -21.00
CA HIS A 432 -9.20 -9.31 -21.36
C HIS A 432 -7.83 -9.88 -20.90
N PRO A 433 -6.73 -9.64 -21.65
CA PRO A 433 -6.74 -9.14 -23.03
C PRO A 433 -7.31 -10.22 -23.97
N HIS A 434 -8.02 -9.78 -25.00
CA HIS A 434 -8.63 -10.71 -25.94
C HIS A 434 -7.57 -11.40 -26.82
N PRO A 435 -7.67 -12.70 -27.13
CA PRO A 435 -6.66 -13.42 -27.91
C PRO A 435 -6.35 -12.81 -29.28
N GLN A 436 -7.35 -12.22 -29.96
CA GLN A 436 -7.12 -11.54 -31.24
C GLN A 436 -6.25 -10.29 -31.09
N VAL A 437 -6.40 -9.54 -29.99
CA VAL A 437 -5.57 -8.36 -29.70
C VAL A 437 -4.13 -8.80 -29.42
N MET A 438 -3.97 -9.87 -28.64
CA MET A 438 -2.66 -10.46 -28.36
C MET A 438 -1.97 -10.96 -29.65
N ALA A 439 -2.72 -11.58 -30.56
CA ALA A 439 -2.20 -12.00 -31.86
C ALA A 439 -1.72 -10.82 -32.71
N ARG A 440 -2.42 -9.68 -32.68
CA ARG A 440 -1.98 -8.45 -33.37
C ARG A 440 -0.68 -7.90 -32.78
N TYR A 441 -0.55 -7.85 -31.44
CA TYR A 441 0.70 -7.44 -30.79
C TYR A 441 1.86 -8.38 -31.11
N GLN A 442 1.61 -9.70 -31.11
CA GLN A 442 2.61 -10.69 -31.49
C GLN A 442 3.05 -10.55 -32.95
N ALA A 443 2.11 -10.30 -33.87
CA ALA A 443 2.41 -10.09 -35.28
C ALA A 443 3.30 -8.86 -35.54
N LEU A 444 3.25 -7.85 -34.67
CA LEU A 444 4.11 -6.67 -34.72
C LEU A 444 5.45 -6.87 -33.98
N GLY A 445 5.64 -8.00 -33.30
CA GLY A 445 6.82 -8.24 -32.46
C GLY A 445 6.84 -7.39 -31.18
N SER A 446 5.69 -6.83 -30.77
CA SER A 446 5.57 -6.02 -29.56
C SER A 446 5.78 -6.87 -28.30
N ARG A 447 6.55 -6.35 -27.34
CA ARG A 447 6.71 -7.00 -26.03
C ARG A 447 5.56 -6.59 -25.12
N VAL A 448 4.79 -7.56 -24.64
CA VAL A 448 3.65 -7.31 -23.76
C VAL A 448 4.06 -7.41 -22.30
N TYR A 449 3.63 -6.43 -21.50
CA TYR A 449 3.76 -6.43 -20.05
C TYR A 449 2.38 -6.36 -19.42
N ASP A 450 2.01 -7.40 -18.68
CA ASP A 450 0.67 -7.58 -18.11
C ASP A 450 0.72 -7.50 -16.59
N SER A 451 0.03 -6.52 -16.02
CA SER A 451 0.07 -6.30 -14.57
C SER A 451 -0.52 -7.46 -13.75
N ALA A 452 -1.49 -8.22 -14.29
CA ALA A 452 -2.05 -9.37 -13.58
C ALA A 452 -1.04 -10.52 -13.41
N GLU A 453 -0.08 -10.62 -14.34
CA GLU A 453 0.91 -11.70 -14.39
C GLU A 453 2.24 -11.27 -13.80
N GLN A 454 2.61 -10.00 -13.95
CA GLN A 454 3.93 -9.47 -13.63
C GLN A 454 3.90 -8.46 -12.47
N GLY A 455 2.71 -8.05 -12.00
CA GLY A 455 2.50 -6.99 -11.03
C GLY A 455 2.76 -5.60 -11.62
N ALA A 456 2.99 -4.60 -10.77
CA ALA A 456 3.29 -3.24 -11.23
C ALA A 456 4.50 -3.21 -12.18
N VAL A 457 4.42 -2.39 -13.23
CA VAL A 457 5.46 -2.24 -14.26
C VAL A 457 6.06 -0.84 -14.16
N ARG A 458 7.37 -0.76 -13.93
CA ARG A 458 8.12 0.50 -13.84
C ARG A 458 8.97 0.69 -15.10
N VAL A 459 8.79 1.83 -15.76
CA VAL A 459 9.53 2.28 -16.94
C VAL A 459 10.25 3.58 -16.61
N HIS A 460 11.51 3.71 -17.01
CA HIS A 460 12.23 4.99 -16.98
C HIS A 460 12.28 5.54 -18.41
N LEU A 461 11.26 6.29 -18.80
CA LEU A 461 11.12 6.83 -20.14
C LEU A 461 12.19 7.91 -20.39
N GLY A 462 12.79 7.88 -21.59
CA GLY A 462 13.94 8.69 -21.98
C GLY A 462 15.29 8.08 -21.60
N SER A 463 15.29 6.83 -21.14
CA SER A 463 16.49 6.04 -20.89
C SER A 463 16.65 4.86 -21.84
N PHE A 464 15.60 4.48 -22.59
CA PHE A 464 15.55 3.29 -23.45
C PHE A 464 15.94 1.98 -22.75
N ARG A 465 15.79 1.94 -21.42
CA ARG A 465 16.09 0.75 -20.61
C ARG A 465 14.89 -0.18 -20.56
N ALA A 466 15.17 -1.47 -20.35
CA ALA A 466 14.13 -2.44 -20.07
C ALA A 466 13.36 -2.07 -18.78
N PRO A 467 12.06 -2.38 -18.71
CA PRO A 467 11.25 -2.07 -17.54
C PRO A 467 11.57 -3.02 -16.40
N VAL A 468 11.21 -2.62 -15.19
CA VAL A 468 11.26 -3.47 -14.00
C VAL A 468 9.83 -3.84 -13.62
N VAL A 469 9.53 -5.14 -13.63
CA VAL A 469 8.22 -5.65 -13.19
C VAL A 469 8.30 -6.16 -11.74
N ALA A 470 7.24 -5.95 -10.95
CA ALA A 470 7.25 -6.23 -9.52
C ALA A 470 7.53 -7.71 -9.17
N ARG A 471 7.13 -8.64 -10.05
CA ARG A 471 7.34 -10.09 -9.88
C ARG A 471 8.70 -10.59 -10.38
N SER A 472 9.51 -9.79 -11.07
CA SER A 472 10.87 -10.21 -11.46
C SER A 472 11.82 -10.30 -10.27
N GLN A 473 11.47 -9.66 -9.14
CA GLN A 473 12.15 -9.88 -7.87
C GLN A 473 11.86 -11.31 -7.37
N ARG A 474 12.85 -12.19 -7.57
CA ARG A 474 12.81 -13.58 -7.11
C ARG A 474 12.53 -13.64 -5.62
N ARG A 475 11.50 -14.39 -5.26
CA ARG A 475 11.18 -14.78 -3.88
C ARG A 475 10.94 -16.28 -3.89
N PHE A 476 11.30 -16.99 -2.82
CA PHE A 476 11.16 -18.45 -2.77
C PHE A 476 9.71 -18.93 -2.93
N TRP A 477 8.73 -18.07 -2.65
CA TRP A 477 7.29 -18.33 -2.76
C TRP A 477 6.66 -17.81 -4.06
N ARG A 478 7.45 -17.30 -5.01
CA ARG A 478 6.96 -16.80 -6.30
C ARG A 478 7.41 -17.74 -7.41
N GLU A 479 6.47 -18.13 -8.26
CA GLU A 479 6.78 -18.80 -9.52
C GLU A 479 7.67 -17.90 -10.39
N ALA A 480 8.51 -18.54 -11.21
CA ALA A 480 9.28 -17.81 -12.21
C ALA A 480 8.31 -17.14 -13.19
N LEU A 481 8.67 -15.92 -13.62
CA LEU A 481 7.95 -15.30 -14.72
C LEU A 481 8.11 -16.15 -15.99
N PRO A 482 7.04 -16.32 -16.78
CA PRO A 482 7.09 -17.05 -18.04
C PRO A 482 8.03 -16.39 -19.07
#